data_AF-A0A255XX79-F1
#
_entry.id   AF-A0A255XX79-F1
#
_cell.length_a   1.000
_cell.length_b   1.000
_cell.length_c   1.000
_cell.angle_alpha   90.00
_cell.angle_beta   90.00
_cell.angle_gamma   90.00
#
_symmetry.space_group_name_H-M   'P 1'
#
loop_
_entity.id
_entity.type
_entity.pdbx_description
1 polymer ?
#
loop_
_entity_poly.entity_id
_entity_poly.type
_entity_poly.pdbx_seq_one_letter_code
_entity_poly.pdbx_strand_id
1 'polypeptide(L)' 'MTAEFDGEIVLMDLSAGAYFGLNVTSSDIWRHLAEPIRVEALCRTLAGEYQDDPAIIENDILVLLQTLETRALLDIVP' A
#
# COMPACT_ATOMS: atom_id res chain seq x y z
N MET A 1 -14.05 0.55 -5.56
CA MET A 1 -14.87 0.17 -4.38
C MET A 1 -13.99 -0.73 -3.50
N THR A 2 -13.87 -0.47 -2.20
CA THR A 2 -13.10 -1.32 -1.26
C THR A 2 -14.04 -2.23 -0.46
N ALA A 3 -13.69 -3.49 -0.30
CA ALA A 3 -14.37 -4.43 0.58
C ALA A 3 -13.35 -5.03 1.55
N GLU A 4 -13.69 -5.16 2.83
CA GLU A 4 -12.79 -5.69 3.87
C GLU A 4 -13.26 -7.08 4.30
N PHE A 5 -12.36 -8.07 4.30
CA PHE A 5 -12.66 -9.45 4.72
C PHE A 5 -11.48 -10.00 5.53
N ASP A 6 -11.72 -10.41 6.78
CA ASP A 6 -10.71 -10.98 7.68
C ASP A 6 -9.45 -10.09 7.92
N GLY A 7 -9.61 -8.77 7.89
CA GLY A 7 -8.52 -7.81 8.05
C GLY A 7 -7.75 -7.47 6.77
N GLU A 8 -8.09 -8.13 5.66
CA GLU A 8 -7.56 -7.86 4.33
C GLU A 8 -8.47 -6.89 3.57
N ILE A 9 -7.88 -5.86 2.96
CA ILE A 9 -8.59 -4.91 2.11
C ILE A 9 -8.53 -5.43 0.66
N VAL A 10 -9.69 -5.69 0.09
CA VAL A 10 -9.86 -5.99 -1.33
C VAL A 10 -10.18 -4.69 -2.07
N LEU A 11 -9.24 -4.26 -2.90
CA LEU A 11 -9.46 -3.17 -3.86
C LEU A 11 -10.07 -3.75 -5.13
N MET A 12 -11.32 -3.35 -5.40
CA MET A 12 -11.99 -3.72 -6.65
C MET A 12 -11.76 -2.61 -7.68
N ASP A 13 -10.86 -2.89 -8.61
CA ASP A 13 -10.68 -2.14 -9.86
C ASP A 13 -11.70 -2.66 -10.89
N LEU A 14 -12.79 -1.90 -11.02
CA LEU A 14 -13.89 -2.20 -11.96
C LEU A 14 -13.48 -2.04 -13.43
N SER A 15 -12.38 -1.33 -13.72
CA SER A 15 -11.90 -1.09 -15.08
C SER A 15 -10.98 -2.20 -15.57
N ALA A 16 -10.23 -2.86 -14.69
CA ALA A 16 -9.30 -3.93 -15.04
C ALA A 16 -9.83 -5.36 -14.77
N GLY A 17 -10.90 -5.53 -13.99
CA GLY A 17 -11.41 -6.86 -13.63
C GLY A 17 -10.44 -7.68 -12.75
N ALA A 18 -9.49 -7.02 -12.10
CA ALA A 18 -8.46 -7.63 -11.27
C ALA A 18 -8.78 -7.45 -9.77
N TYR A 19 -8.75 -8.56 -9.02
CA TYR A 19 -8.84 -8.54 -7.57
C TYR A 19 -7.43 -8.39 -7.00
N PHE A 20 -7.18 -7.28 -6.29
CA PHE A 20 -5.99 -7.14 -5.46
C PHE A 20 -6.35 -7.57 -4.04
N GLY A 21 -5.90 -8.77 -3.66
CA GLY A 21 -5.79 -9.12 -2.25
C GLY A 21 -4.57 -8.39 -1.69
N LEU A 22 -4.80 -7.32 -0.93
CA LEU A 22 -3.75 -6.73 -0.13
C LEU A 22 -3.52 -7.67 1.05
N ASN A 23 -2.29 -8.20 1.19
CA ASN A 23 -1.91 -8.89 2.41
C ASN A 23 -2.01 -7.93 3.62
N VAL A 24 -1.87 -8.43 4.84
CA VAL A 24 -1.92 -7.61 6.08
C VAL A 24 -1.08 -6.33 5.96
N THR A 25 0.15 -6.43 5.47
CA THR A 25 1.07 -5.29 5.30
C THR A 25 0.58 -4.27 4.28
N SER A 26 0.05 -4.75 3.16
CA SER A 26 -0.45 -3.88 2.09
C SER A 26 -1.77 -3.21 2.49
N SER A 27 -2.57 -3.87 3.34
CA SER A 27 -3.78 -3.32 3.93
C SER A 27 -3.45 -2.22 4.93
N ASP A 28 -2.41 -2.39 5.74
CA ASP A 28 -1.93 -1.34 6.65
C ASP A 28 -1.35 -0.14 5.90
N ILE A 29 -0.55 -0.37 4.86
CA ILE A 29 -0.09 0.69 3.95
C ILE A 29 -1.28 1.47 3.40
N TRP A 30 -2.32 0.78 2.91
CA TRP A 30 -3.51 1.43 2.39
C TRP A 30 -4.23 2.30 3.42
N ARG A 31 -4.30 1.86 4.69
CA ARG A 31 -4.87 2.67 5.78
C ARG A 31 -4.05 3.94 6.04
N HIS A 32 -2.72 3.86 5.98
CA HIS A 32 -1.85 5.03 6.11
C HIS A 32 -1.94 6.01 4.94
N LEU A 33 -2.35 5.54 3.75
CA LEU A 33 -2.55 6.36 2.56
C LEU A 33 -3.91 7.10 2.54
N ALA A 34 -4.72 6.99 3.59
CA ALA A 34 -5.96 7.77 3.73
C ALA A 34 -5.72 9.29 3.75
N GLU A 35 -4.52 9.71 4.16
CA GLU A 35 -4.04 11.10 4.09
C GLU A 35 -2.72 11.16 3.33
N PRO A 36 -2.39 12.30 2.68
CA PRO A 36 -1.10 12.48 2.02
C PRO A 36 0.04 12.30 3.02
N ILE A 37 0.89 11.30 2.78
CA ILE A 37 2.03 10.95 3.63
C ILE A 37 3.31 10.95 2.81
N ARG A 38 4.42 11.37 3.43
CA ARG A 38 5.74 11.20 2.82
C ARG A 38 6.12 9.72 2.80
N VAL A 39 6.58 9.23 1.65
CA VAL A 39 7.04 7.84 1.49
C VAL A 39 8.09 7.48 2.55
N GLU A 40 9.05 8.36 2.82
CA GLU A 40 10.05 8.14 3.88
C GLU A 40 9.43 7.95 5.28
N ALA A 41 8.37 8.72 5.61
CA ALA A 41 7.69 8.60 6.88
C ALA A 41 6.88 7.30 6.97
N LEU A 42 6.27 6.88 5.87
CA LEU A 42 5.58 5.60 5.73
C LEU A 42 6.57 4.43 5.93
N CYS A 43 7.71 4.45 5.23
CA CYS A 43 8.76 3.43 5.36
C CYS A 43 9.29 3.32 6.80
N ARG A 44 9.54 4.45 7.46
CA ARG A 44 10.01 4.45 8.86
C ARG A 44 8.97 3.90 9.83
N THR A 45 7.68 4.21 9.61
CA THR A 45 6.58 3.72 10.45
C THR A 45 6.50 2.20 10.35
N LEU A 46 6.46 1.68 9.13
CA LEU A 46 6.35 0.25 8.86
C LEU A 46 7.62 -0.52 9.28
N ALA A 47 8.82 0.06 9.10
CA ALA A 47 10.05 -0.53 9.62
C ALA A 47 10.05 -0.69 11.14
N GLY A 48 9.42 0.24 11.87
CA GLY A 48 9.23 0.11 13.32
C GLY A 48 8.23 -0.98 13.70
N GLU A 49 7.15 -1.14 12.93
CA GLU A 49 6.07 -2.09 13.22
C GLU A 49 6.43 -3.54 12.87
N TYR A 50 7.10 -3.75 11.73
CA TYR A 50 7.39 -5.08 11.21
C TYR A 50 8.72 -5.67 11.70
N GLN A 51 9.59 -4.85 12.33
CA GLN A 51 10.92 -5.25 12.83
C GLN A 51 11.82 -5.95 11.79
N ASP A 52 11.55 -5.73 10.51
CA ASP A 52 12.30 -6.29 9.38
C ASP A 52 13.37 -5.30 8.87
N ASP A 53 14.19 -5.72 7.90
CA ASP A 53 15.22 -4.86 7.31
C ASP A 53 14.57 -3.62 6.64
N PRO A 54 14.93 -2.39 7.05
CA PRO A 54 14.38 -1.16 6.47
C PRO A 54 14.54 -1.08 4.95
N ALA A 55 15.62 -1.64 4.39
CA ALA A 55 15.85 -1.63 2.95
C ALA A 55 14.89 -2.56 2.19
N ILE A 56 14.50 -3.68 2.81
CA ILE A 56 13.51 -4.60 2.24
C ILE A 56 12.12 -3.93 2.29
N ILE A 57 11.76 -3.37 3.45
CA ILE A 57 10.47 -2.69 3.64
C ILE A 57 10.33 -1.51 2.70
N GLU A 58 11.37 -0.70 2.55
CA GLU A 58 11.37 0.43 1.62
C GLU A 58 11.16 -0.04 0.17
N ASN A 59 11.89 -1.08 -0.25
CA ASN A 59 11.74 -1.64 -1.60
C ASN A 59 10.30 -2.14 -1.84
N ASP A 60 9.73 -2.87 -0.90
CA ASP A 60 8.38 -3.44 -1.03
C ASP A 60 7.31 -2.35 -1.07
N ILE A 61 7.44 -1.31 -0.24
CA ILE A 61 6.57 -0.14 -0.27
C ILE A 61 6.66 0.58 -1.61
N LEU A 62 7.87 0.82 -2.12
CA LEU A 62 8.07 1.48 -3.41
C LEU A 62 7.46 0.69 -4.57
N VAL A 63 7.62 -0.63 -4.58
CA VAL A 63 7.01 -1.52 -5.59
C VAL A 63 5.49 -1.46 -5.50
N LEU A 64 4.91 -1.46 -4.29
CA LEU A 64 3.47 -1.33 -4.10
C LEU A 64 2.96 0.04 -4.59
N LEU A 65 3.60 1.13 -4.18
CA LEU A 65 3.19 2.49 -4.58
C LEU A 65 3.25 2.68 -6.10
N GLN A 66 4.32 2.22 -6.75
CA GLN A 66 4.43 2.25 -8.22
C GLN A 66 3.35 1.40 -8.89
N THR A 67 3.01 0.24 -8.32
CA THR A 67 1.94 -0.62 -8.84
C THR A 67 0.58 0.07 -8.75
N LEU A 68 0.31 0.76 -7.65
CA LEU A 68 -0.94 1.49 -7.44
C LEU A 68 -1.03 2.74 -8.33
N GLU A 69 0.08 3.47 -8.50
CA GLU A 69 0.17 4.62 -9.40
C GLU A 69 -0.04 4.22 -10.86
N THR A 70 0.62 3.14 -11.32
CA THR A 70 0.47 2.61 -12.69
C THR A 70 -0.98 2.22 -13.02
N ARG A 71 -1.77 1.90 -11.99
CA ARG A 71 -3.19 1.54 -12.10
C ARG A 71 -4.13 2.73 -11.88
N ALA A 72 -3.60 3.94 -11.71
CA ALA A 72 -4.34 5.15 -11.39
C ALA A 72 -5.21 5.03 -10.13
N LEU A 73 -4.74 4.25 -9.14
CA LEU A 73 -5.42 4.08 -7.85
C LEU A 73 -4.98 5.14 -6.82
N LEU A 74 -3.81 5.75 -7.03
CA LEU A 74 -3.26 6.87 -6.28
C LEU A 74 -2.38 7.73 -7.19
N ASP A 75 -2.04 8.93 -6.73
CA ASP A 75 -1.09 9.83 -7.37
C ASP A 75 0.15 10.00 -6.49
N ILE A 76 1.35 9.88 -7.08
CA ILE A 76 2.62 10.19 -6.41
C ILE A 76 3.05 11.59 -6.84
N VAL A 77 3.20 12.47 -5.85
CA VAL A 77 3.66 13.85 -6.07
C VAL A 77 5.10 14.02 -5.57
N PRO A 78 5.95 14.78 -6.30
CA PRO A 78 7.32 15.07 -5.89
C PRO A 78 7.41 16.00 -4.67
#